data_AF-A0A0C3JIX9-F1
#
_entry.id   AF-A0A0C3JIX9-F1
#
_cell.length_a   1.000
_cell.length_b   1.000
_cell.length_c   1.000
_cell.angle_alpha   90.00
_cell.angle_beta   90.00
_cell.angle_gamma   90.00
#
_symmetry.space_group_name_H-M   'P 1'
#
loop_
_entity.id
_entity.type
_entity.pdbx_description
1 polymer ?
#
loop_
_entity_poly.entity_id
_entity_poly.type
_entity_poly.pdbx_seq_one_letter_code
_entity_poly.pdbx_strand_id
1 'polypeptide(L)'
;EVIELFRVALELCPSGHPDRSSTLHELAVCLSNRHGKYRVVIDLEEAIALGREALELCPTGHPDRGVVLYSLACNLWNRFEQQANIPELHRTDFLDQAALAACP
;
A
#
# COMPACT_ATOMS: atom_id res chain seq x y z
N GLU A 1 8.44 -14.49 4.49
CA GLU A 1 7.62 -15.69 4.29
C GLU A 1 6.19 -15.32 3.90
N VAL A 2 5.37 -14.75 4.78
CA VAL A 2 3.96 -14.41 4.47
C VAL A 2 3.79 -13.45 3.27
N ILE A 3 4.60 -12.38 3.19
CA ILE A 3 4.56 -11.43 2.06
C ILE A 3 4.85 -12.14 0.73
N GLU A 4 5.85 -13.03 0.70
CA GLU A 4 6.21 -13.76 -0.52
C GLU A 4 5.13 -14.77 -0.90
N LEU A 5 4.47 -15.41 0.08
CA LEU A 5 3.33 -16.29 -0.20
C LEU A 5 2.17 -15.53 -0.85
N PHE A 6 1.86 -14.32 -0.36
CA PHE A 6 0.82 -13.49 -0.98
C PHE A 6 1.22 -12.93 -2.35
N ARG A 7 2.52 -12.68 -2.60
CA ARG A 7 3.02 -12.33 -3.94
C ARG A 7 2.81 -13.46 -4.93
N VAL A 8 3.18 -14.69 -4.55
CA VAL A 8 2.93 -15.88 -5.36
C VAL A 8 1.43 -16.10 -5.57
N ALA A 9 0.61 -15.95 -4.52
CA ALA A 9 -0.84 -16.05 -4.66
C ALA A 9 -1.40 -15.01 -5.64
N LEU A 10 -0.85 -13.79 -5.65
CA LEU A 10 -1.27 -12.73 -6.57
C LEU A 10 -0.89 -13.04 -8.04
N GLU A 11 0.26 -13.66 -8.27
CA GLU A 11 0.67 -14.15 -9.60
C GLU A 11 -0.27 -15.26 -10.10
N LEU A 12 -0.82 -16.07 -9.19
CA LEU A 12 -1.78 -17.13 -9.50
C LEU A 12 -3.23 -16.64 -9.66
N CYS A 13 -3.53 -15.40 -9.23
CA CYS A 13 -4.85 -14.79 -9.33
C CYS A 13 -4.88 -13.72 -10.43
N PRO A 14 -5.10 -14.06 -11.72
CA PRO A 14 -5.11 -13.08 -12.81
C PRO A 14 -6.24 -12.04 -12.66
N SER A 15 -6.20 -10.98 -13.48
CA SER A 15 -7.26 -9.96 -13.49
C SER A 15 -8.64 -10.59 -13.75
N GLY A 16 -9.59 -10.32 -12.86
CA GLY A 16 -10.93 -10.94 -12.87
C GLY A 16 -11.07 -12.20 -12.02
N HIS A 17 -10.00 -12.72 -11.40
CA HIS A 17 -10.10 -13.79 -10.42
C HIS A 17 -10.86 -13.30 -9.17
N PRO A 18 -11.85 -14.06 -8.64
CA PRO A 18 -12.66 -13.64 -7.48
C PRO A 18 -11.81 -13.26 -6.27
N ASP A 19 -10.75 -14.02 -6.01
CA ASP A 19 -9.89 -13.81 -4.83
C ASP A 19 -8.78 -12.78 -5.04
N ARG A 20 -8.70 -12.14 -6.22
CA ARG A 20 -7.63 -11.18 -6.50
C ARG A 20 -7.70 -9.97 -5.57
N SER A 21 -8.89 -9.41 -5.36
CA SER A 21 -9.11 -8.26 -4.46
C SER A 21 -8.68 -8.58 -3.02
N SER A 22 -9.08 -9.76 -2.52
CA SER A 22 -8.73 -10.26 -1.20
C SER A 22 -7.23 -10.50 -1.07
N THR A 23 -6.59 -11.09 -2.08
CA THR A 23 -5.14 -11.33 -2.10
C THR A 23 -4.35 -10.02 -2.08
N LEU A 24 -4.76 -9.03 -2.88
CA LEU A 24 -4.19 -7.68 -2.87
C LEU A 24 -4.33 -7.01 -1.50
N HIS A 25 -5.51 -7.13 -0.90
CA HIS A 25 -5.80 -6.59 0.42
C HIS A 25 -4.89 -7.20 1.49
N GLU A 26 -4.77 -8.53 1.54
CA GLU A 26 -3.95 -9.22 2.53
C GLU A 26 -2.46 -8.91 2.38
N LEU A 27 -1.98 -8.81 1.14
CA LEU A 27 -0.61 -8.36 0.87
C LEU A 27 -0.37 -6.95 1.39
N ALA A 28 -1.31 -6.02 1.14
CA ALA A 28 -1.24 -4.65 1.65
C ALA A 28 -1.21 -4.59 3.18
N VAL A 29 -2.03 -5.41 3.86
CA VAL A 29 -2.03 -5.51 5.32
C VAL A 29 -0.69 -6.03 5.84
N CYS A 30 -0.13 -7.07 5.22
CA CYS A 30 1.17 -7.63 5.61
C CYS A 30 2.31 -6.61 5.47
N LEU A 31 2.32 -5.85 4.38
CA LEU A 31 3.29 -4.79 4.14
C LEU A 31 3.14 -3.64 5.14
N SER A 32 1.91 -3.21 5.42
CA SER A 32 1.62 -2.20 6.44
C SER A 32 2.07 -2.62 7.84
N ASN A 33 1.86 -3.88 8.20
CA ASN A 33 2.35 -4.44 9.46
C ASN A 33 3.89 -4.47 9.52
N ARG A 34 4.55 -4.86 8.42
CA ARG A 34 6.01 -4.85 8.32
C ARG A 34 6.55 -3.42 8.44
N HIS A 35 5.90 -2.46 7.79
CA HIS A 35 6.18 -1.04 7.94
C HIS A 35 6.04 -0.57 9.40
N GLY A 36 4.93 -0.91 10.06
CA GLY A 36 4.68 -0.55 11.45
C GLY A 36 5.78 -1.06 12.39
N LYS A 37 6.34 -2.25 12.11
CA LYS A 37 7.39 -2.87 12.92
C LYS A 37 8.80 -2.36 12.63
N TYR A 38 9.14 -2.15 11.36
CA TYR A 38 10.52 -1.88 10.93
C TYR A 38 10.73 -0.52 10.27
N ARG A 39 9.67 0.30 10.17
CA ARG A 39 9.68 1.65 9.57
C ARG A 39 10.17 1.68 8.12
N VAL A 40 10.00 0.59 7.38
CA VAL A 40 10.38 0.47 5.96
C VAL A 40 9.37 1.23 5.12
N VAL A 41 9.72 2.43 4.66
CA VAL A 41 8.80 3.35 3.94
C VAL A 41 8.28 2.73 2.63
N ILE A 42 9.12 1.97 1.92
CA ILE A 42 8.74 1.37 0.64
C ILE A 42 7.56 0.40 0.78
N ASP A 43 7.46 -0.28 1.92
CA ASP A 43 6.36 -1.21 2.21
C ASP A 43 5.03 -0.47 2.37
N LEU A 44 5.06 0.73 2.95
CA LEU A 44 3.86 1.53 3.13
C LEU A 44 3.34 2.05 1.80
N GLU A 45 4.24 2.50 0.92
CA GLU A 45 3.85 2.95 -0.42
C GLU A 45 3.32 1.78 -1.27
N GLU A 46 3.95 0.61 -1.20
CA GLU A 46 3.46 -0.62 -1.84
C GLU A 46 2.08 -1.03 -1.29
N ALA A 47 1.88 -0.99 0.03
CA ALA A 47 0.59 -1.27 0.66
C ALA A 47 -0.51 -0.31 0.20
N ILE A 48 -0.20 0.97 0.01
CA ILE A 48 -1.16 1.96 -0.51
C ILE A 48 -1.51 1.66 -1.97
N ALA A 49 -0.52 1.34 -2.81
CA ALA A 49 -0.74 1.00 -4.21
C ALA A 49 -1.67 -0.23 -4.34
N LEU A 50 -1.35 -1.30 -3.61
CA LEU A 50 -2.14 -2.53 -3.59
C LEU A 50 -3.56 -2.31 -3.03
N GLY A 51 -3.69 -1.50 -1.97
CA GLY A 51 -5.00 -1.14 -1.42
C GLY A 51 -5.88 -0.36 -2.41
N ARG A 52 -5.28 0.45 -3.29
CA ARG A 52 -6.00 1.14 -4.38
C ARG A 52 -6.44 0.15 -5.45
N GLU A 53 -5.57 -0.75 -5.87
CA GLU A 53 -5.93 -1.81 -6.84
C GLU A 53 -7.05 -2.69 -6.31
N ALA A 54 -6.97 -3.11 -5.04
CA ALA A 54 -8.04 -3.88 -4.39
C ALA A 54 -9.38 -3.11 -4.37
N LEU A 55 -9.34 -1.79 -4.20
CA LEU A 55 -10.54 -0.95 -4.19
C LEU A 55 -11.20 -0.82 -5.55
N GLU A 56 -10.41 -0.81 -6.63
CA GLU A 56 -10.90 -0.81 -8.01
C GLU A 56 -11.65 -2.10 -8.35
N LEU A 57 -11.23 -3.22 -7.74
CA LEU A 57 -11.88 -4.53 -7.90
C LEU A 57 -13.14 -4.71 -7.03
N CYS A 58 -13.37 -3.85 -6.04
CA CYS A 58 -14.49 -3.94 -5.10
C CYS A 58 -15.51 -2.81 -5.34
N PRO A 59 -16.44 -2.91 -6.30
CA PRO A 59 -17.40 -1.84 -6.60
C PRO A 59 -18.36 -1.55 -5.42
N THR A 60 -19.11 -0.45 -5.51
CA THR A 60 -20.13 -0.10 -4.49
C THR A 60 -21.11 -1.25 -4.29
N GLY A 61 -21.28 -1.69 -3.04
CA GLY A 61 -22.10 -2.86 -2.67
C GLY A 61 -21.33 -4.17 -2.56
N HIS A 62 -20.04 -4.22 -2.95
CA HIS A 62 -19.19 -5.39 -2.72
C HIS A 62 -18.99 -5.62 -1.21
N PRO A 63 -19.13 -6.86 -0.70
CA PRO A 63 -19.01 -7.16 0.73
C PRO A 63 -17.70 -6.66 1.35
N ASP A 64 -16.59 -6.85 0.64
CA ASP A 64 -15.26 -6.53 1.17
C ASP A 64 -14.84 -5.07 0.98
N ARG A 65 -15.65 -4.24 0.29
CA ARG A 65 -15.29 -2.85 -0.02
C ARG A 65 -15.04 -2.04 1.25
N GLY A 66 -15.83 -2.26 2.30
CA GLY A 66 -15.68 -1.56 3.58
C GLY A 66 -14.33 -1.83 4.24
N VAL A 67 -13.90 -3.10 4.22
CA VAL A 67 -12.63 -3.53 4.82
C VAL A 67 -11.45 -2.97 4.02
N VAL A 68 -11.51 -3.04 2.68
CA VAL A 68 -10.48 -2.45 1.81
C VAL A 68 -10.33 -0.95 2.02
N LEU A 69 -11.45 -0.21 2.10
CA LEU A 69 -11.45 1.23 2.36
C LEU A 69 -10.85 1.58 3.72
N TYR A 70 -11.21 0.82 4.76
CA TYR A 70 -10.68 1.03 6.11
C TYR A 70 -9.15 0.85 6.13
N SER A 71 -8.65 -0.25 5.60
CA SER A 71 -7.20 -0.51 5.58
C SER A 71 -6.45 0.51 4.72
N LEU A 72 -7.01 0.93 3.58
CA LEU A 72 -6.40 1.99 2.77
C LEU A 72 -6.35 3.33 3.52
N ALA A 73 -7.41 3.68 4.26
CA ALA A 73 -7.44 4.89 5.08
C ALA A 73 -6.37 4.84 6.18
N CYS A 74 -6.20 3.71 6.87
CA CYS A 74 -5.14 3.52 7.86
C CYS A 74 -3.74 3.67 7.23
N ASN A 75 -3.50 3.11 6.05
CA ASN A 75 -2.21 3.25 5.36
C ASN A 75 -1.93 4.71 4.96
N LEU A 76 -2.93 5.42 4.44
CA LEU A 76 -2.81 6.84 4.11
C LEU A 76 -2.57 7.71 5.34
N TRP A 77 -3.22 7.39 6.47
CA TRP A 77 -2.98 8.05 7.74
C TRP A 77 -1.55 7.86 8.22
N ASN A 78 -1.05 6.62 8.21
CA ASN A 78 0.34 6.32 8.56
C ASN A 78 1.32 7.13 7.70
N ARG A 79 1.06 7.24 6.39
CA ARG A 79 1.90 8.03 5.47
C ARG A 79 1.90 9.51 5.84
N PHE A 80 0.75 10.06 6.17
CA PHE A 80 0.63 11.44 6.63
C PHE A 80 1.43 11.67 7.92
N GLU A 81 1.33 10.78 8.91
CA GLU A 81 2.11 10.87 10.14
C GLU A 81 3.62 10.74 9.89
N GLN A 82 4.03 9.90 8.94
CA GLN A 82 5.43 9.83 8.55
C GLN A 82 5.92 11.16 7.99
N GLN A 83 5.19 11.75 7.04
CA GLN A 83 5.56 13.03 6.42
C GLN A 83 5.56 14.21 7.39
N ALA A 84 4.68 14.18 8.40
CA ALA A 84 4.63 15.19 9.45
C ALA A 84 5.82 15.08 10.43
N ASN A 85 6.41 13.89 10.58
CA ASN A 85 7.53 13.63 11.48
C ASN A 85 8.91 13.69 10.78
N ILE A 86 8.98 13.97 9.48
CA ILE A 86 10.26 14.21 8.79
C ILE A 86 10.79 15.57 9.24
N PRO A 87 11.97 15.65 9.90
CA PRO A 87 12.59 16.93 10.23
C PRO A 87 12.77 17.76 8.96
N GLU A 88 12.48 19.06 9.02
CA GLU A 88 12.47 20.00 7.88
C GLU A 88 13.70 19.88 6.96
N LEU A 89 14.87 19.53 7.52
CA LEU A 89 16.12 19.33 6.79
C LEU A 89 16.10 18.16 5.78
N HIS A 90 15.36 17.09 6.08
CA HIS A 90 15.22 15.93 5.18
C HIS A 90 14.08 16.10 4.17
N ARG A 91 13.19 17.07 4.41
CA ARG A 91 12.06 17.36 3.52
C ARG A 91 12.54 17.97 2.20
N THR A 92 13.57 18.81 2.25
CA THR A 92 14.22 19.40 1.07
C THR A 92 14.94 18.35 0.23
N ASP A 93 15.70 17.43 0.85
CA ASP A 93 16.40 16.36 0.13
C ASP A 93 15.44 15.41 -0.61
N PHE A 94 14.29 15.10 0.01
CA PHE A 94 13.27 14.24 -0.59
C PHE A 94 12.55 14.93 -1.76
N LEU A 95 12.26 16.24 -1.63
CA LEU A 95 11.65 17.03 -2.70
C LEU A 95 12.62 17.21 -3.88
N ASP A 96 13.91 17.39 -3.61
CA ASP A 96 14.94 17.50 -4.64
C ASP A 96 15.17 16.16 -5.36
N GLN A 97 15.18 15.03 -4.65
CA GLN A 97 15.23 13.70 -5.28
C GLN A 97 13.99 13.37 -6.10
N ALA A 98 12.80 13.72 -5.61
CA ALA A 98 11.55 13.52 -6.35
C ALA A 98 11.49 14.39 -7.62
N ALA A 99 12.01 15.62 -7.57
CA ALA A 99 12.13 16.49 -8.73
C ALA A 99 13.14 15.94 -9.76
N LEU A 100 14.29 15.41 -9.31
CA LEU A 100 15.29 14.78 -10.17
C LEU A 100 14.78 13.50 -10.85
N ALA A 101 13.96 12.69 -10.17
CA ALA A 101 13.36 11.49 -10.74
C ALA A 101 12.21 11.76 -11.71
N ALA A 102 11.63 12.96 -11.68
CA ALA A 102 10.51 13.37 -12.53
C ALA A 102 10.94 14.14 -13.81
N CYS A 103 12.23 14.48 -13.94
CA CYS A 103 12.78 15.04 -15.17
C CYS A 103 13.24 13.91 -16.13
N PRO A 104 12.79 13.91 -17.40
CA PRO A 104 13.16 12.90 -18.40
C PRO A 104 14.60 13.02 -18.91
#